data_AF-A0A1M6K2P5-F1
#
_entry.id   AF-A0A1M6K2P5-F1
#
_cell.length_a   1.000
_cell.length_b   1.000
_cell.length_c   1.000
_cell.angle_alpha   90.00
_cell.angle_beta   90.00
_cell.angle_gamma   90.00
#
_symmetry.space_group_name_H-M   'P 1'
#
loop_
_entity.id
_entity.type
_entity.pdbx_description
1 polymer ?
#
loop_
_entity_poly.entity_id
_entity_poly.type
_entity_poly.pdbx_seq_one_letter_code
_entity_poly.pdbx_strand_id
1 'polypeptide(L)' 'MTANYDSCIKCGKALVSDEISLNRKLINRNAVTFLCIDCLAEYFKVDKNVIVDRIRFYRENGCSLFK' A
#
# COMPACT_ATOMS: atom_id res chain seq x y z
N MET A 1 -1.97 -12.16 15.97
CA MET A 1 -2.68 -11.67 14.76
C MET A 1 -1.79 -11.92 13.57
N THR A 2 -2.26 -12.69 12.59
CA THR A 2 -1.54 -13.01 11.34
C THR A 2 -1.68 -11.85 10.35
N ALA A 3 -0.64 -11.61 9.56
CA ALA A 3 -0.63 -10.52 8.59
C ALA A 3 -1.26 -10.94 7.25
N ASN A 4 -2.11 -10.09 6.64
CA ASN A 4 -2.82 -10.40 5.41
C ASN A 4 -2.03 -10.04 4.14
N TYR A 5 -0.89 -10.70 3.92
CA TYR A 5 -0.01 -10.42 2.77
C TYR A 5 -0.64 -10.72 1.39
N ASP A 6 -1.68 -11.55 1.35
CA ASP A 6 -2.24 -12.05 0.08
C ASP A 6 -3.42 -11.20 -0.42
N SER A 7 -4.24 -10.67 0.49
CA SER A 7 -5.50 -10.03 0.14
C SER A 7 -5.81 -8.81 1.01
N CYS A 8 -6.47 -7.82 0.41
CA CYS A 8 -6.89 -6.58 1.07
C CYS A 8 -7.91 -6.89 2.16
N ILE A 9 -7.68 -6.37 3.38
CA ILE A 9 -8.56 -6.62 4.52
C ILE A 9 -9.97 -6.01 4.35
N LYS A 10 -10.13 -5.01 3.47
CA LYS A 10 -11.41 -4.32 3.24
C LYS A 10 -12.24 -4.96 2.14
N CYS A 11 -11.63 -5.27 0.99
CA CYS A 11 -12.36 -5.73 -0.20
C CYS A 11 -11.99 -7.15 -0.67
N GLY A 12 -11.00 -7.80 -0.06
CA GLY A 12 -10.56 -9.15 -0.43
C GLY A 12 -9.74 -9.24 -1.72
N LYS A 13 -9.47 -8.11 -2.40
CA LYS A 13 -8.65 -8.09 -3.62
C LYS A 13 -7.23 -8.56 -3.34
N ALA A 14 -6.65 -9.33 -4.26
CA ALA A 14 -5.26 -9.76 -4.17
C ALA A 14 -4.31 -8.55 -4.09
N LEU A 15 -3.36 -8.60 -3.17
CA LEU A 15 -2.38 -7.55 -2.96
C LEU A 15 -1.12 -7.81 -3.77
N VAL A 16 -0.50 -6.74 -4.24
CA VAL A 16 0.84 -6.77 -4.83
C VAL A 16 1.87 -6.21 -3.86
N SER A 17 3.14 -6.57 -4.06
CA SER A 17 4.24 -6.20 -3.16
C SER A 17 4.31 -4.68 -2.88
N ASP A 18 4.07 -3.85 -3.90
CA ASP A 18 4.07 -2.39 -3.74
C ASP A 18 3.00 -1.89 -2.76
N GLU A 19 1.82 -2.52 -2.74
CA GLU A 19 0.73 -2.13 -1.85
C GLU A 19 1.12 -2.40 -0.40
N ILE A 20 1.74 -3.55 -0.15
CA ILE A 20 2.22 -3.95 1.18
C ILE A 20 3.31 -2.97 1.64
N SER A 21 4.30 -2.69 0.79
CA SER A 21 5.37 -1.72 1.08
C SER A 21 4.83 -0.32 1.32
N LEU A 22 3.81 0.11 0.55
CA LEU A 22 3.19 1.41 0.70
C LEU A 22 2.36 1.53 1.97
N ASN A 23 1.58 0.52 2.33
CA ASN A 23 0.86 0.49 3.60
C ASN A 23 1.85 0.59 4.77
N ARG A 24 2.99 -0.13 4.69
CA ARG A 24 4.05 0.00 5.70
C ARG A 24 4.67 1.39 5.74
N LYS A 25 4.78 2.05 4.60
CA LYS A 25 5.37 3.39 4.50
C LYS A 25 4.42 4.50 4.99
N LEU A 26 3.13 4.40 4.68
CA LEU A 26 2.13 5.45 4.92
C LEU A 26 1.38 5.27 6.25
N ILE A 27 1.08 4.03 6.65
CA ILE A 27 0.29 3.74 7.85
C ILE A 27 1.22 3.45 9.02
N ASN A 28 2.00 2.37 8.93
CA ASN A 28 2.92 1.95 9.99
C ASN A 28 3.96 0.98 9.44
N ARG A 29 5.25 1.19 9.73
CA ARG A 29 6.35 0.32 9.28
C ARG A 29 6.15 -1.15 9.66
N ASN A 30 5.47 -1.40 10.78
CA ASN A 30 5.16 -2.73 11.30
C ASN A 30 3.71 -3.17 11.02
N ALA A 31 3.05 -2.57 10.01
CA ALA A 31 1.71 -2.96 9.63
C ALA A 31 1.65 -4.47 9.32
N VAL A 32 0.69 -5.13 9.95
CA VAL A 32 0.28 -6.51 9.68
C VAL A 32 -1.00 -6.56 8.86
N THR A 33 -1.72 -5.43 8.78
CA THR A 33 -2.89 -5.28 7.94
C THR A 33 -2.63 -4.38 6.75
N PHE A 34 -3.07 -4.83 5.58
CA PHE A 34 -2.79 -4.14 4.31
C PHE A 34 -4.07 -3.91 3.50
N LEU A 35 -4.10 -2.75 2.83
CA LEU A 35 -5.15 -2.31 1.92
C LEU A 35 -4.61 -2.25 0.50
N CYS A 36 -5.44 -2.60 -0.49
CA CYS A 36 -5.10 -2.34 -1.90
C CYS A 36 -5.13 -0.83 -2.20
N ILE A 37 -4.56 -0.41 -3.33
CA ILE A 37 -4.48 1.01 -3.75
C ILE A 37 -5.86 1.67 -3.70
N ASP A 38 -6.90 1.00 -4.21
CA ASP A 38 -8.27 1.53 -4.24
C ASP A 38 -8.77 1.82 -2.82
N CYS A 39 -8.66 0.85 -1.91
CA CYS A 39 -9.08 1.01 -0.52
C CYS A 39 -8.21 1.98 0.27
N LEU A 40 -6.92 2.09 -0.08
CA LEU A 40 -5.99 3.03 0.52
C LEU A 40 -6.32 4.47 0.10
N ALA A 41 -6.69 4.67 -1.16
CA ALA A 41 -7.15 5.95 -1.69
C ALA A 41 -8.43 6.40 -0.97
N GLU A 42 -9.40 5.49 -0.79
CA GLU A 42 -10.60 5.75 0.01
C GLU A 42 -10.27 6.09 1.48
N TYR A 43 -9.33 5.36 2.09
CA TYR A 43 -8.91 5.57 3.47
C TYR A 43 -8.32 6.97 3.69
N PHE A 44 -7.46 7.41 2.77
CA PHE A 44 -6.87 8.76 2.80
C PHE A 44 -7.75 9.83 2.17
N LYS A 45 -8.93 9.47 1.62
CA LYS A 45 -9.84 10.36 0.88
C LYS A 45 -9.16 11.10 -0.27
N VAL A 46 -8.29 10.41 -0.99
CA VAL A 46 -7.59 10.93 -2.17
C VAL A 46 -7.98 10.14 -3.41
N ASP A 47 -7.67 10.69 -4.58
CA ASP A 47 -7.81 9.94 -5.82
C ASP A 47 -6.80 8.80 -5.89
N LYS A 48 -7.18 7.70 -6.55
CA LYS A 48 -6.32 6.54 -6.78
C LYS A 48 -4.98 6.93 -7.41
N ASN A 49 -4.98 7.87 -8.36
CA ASN A 49 -3.77 8.30 -9.04
C ASN A 49 -2.74 8.90 -8.08
N VAL A 50 -3.18 9.58 -7.02
CA VAL A 50 -2.27 10.13 -5.99
C VAL A 50 -1.47 9.03 -5.29
N ILE A 51 -2.11 7.88 -5.02
CA ILE A 51 -1.46 6.72 -4.42
C ILE A 51 -0.46 6.10 -5.40
N VAL A 52 -0.83 5.99 -6.69
CA VAL A 52 0.04 5.47 -7.75
C VAL A 52 1.26 6.36 -7.97
N ASP A 53 1.07 7.67 -8.05
CA ASP A 53 2.15 8.65 -8.14
C ASP A 53 3.09 8.57 -6.93
N ARG A 54 2.56 8.27 -5.74
CA ARG A 54 3.38 8.05 -4.54
C ARG A 54 4.29 6.85 -4.67
N ILE A 55 3.78 5.72 -5.18
CA ILE A 55 4.58 4.51 -5.45
C ILE A 55 5.68 4.84 -6.45
N ARG A 56 5.32 5.49 -7.56
CA ARG A 56 6.27 5.90 -8.60
C ARG A 56 7.34 6.82 -8.03
N PHE A 57 6.95 7.85 -7.28
CA PHE A 57 7.86 8.77 -6.62
C PHE A 57 8.85 8.02 -5.72
N TYR A 58 8.39 7.07 -4.89
CA TYR A 58 9.30 6.30 -4.04
C TYR A 58 10.25 5.40 -4.83
N ARG A 59 9.83 4.83 -5.96
CA ARG A 59 10.70 4.07 -6.87
C ARG A 59 11.76 4.96 -7.50
N GLU A 60 11.36 6.10 -8.07
CA GLU A 60 12.27 7.05 -8.73
C GLU A 60 13.27 7.67 -7.75
N ASN A 61 12.88 7.88 -6.49
CA ASN A 61 13.76 8.37 -5.42
C ASN A 61 14.63 7.25 -4.79
N GLY A 62 14.61 6.02 -5.32
CA GLY A 62 15.46 4.93 -4.85
C GLY A 62 15.08 4.39 -3.46
N CYS A 63 13.80 4.42 -3.08
CA CYS A 63 13.37 3.91 -1.79
C CYS A 63 13.59 2.40 -1.69
N SER A 64 14.40 1.96 -0.73
CA SER A 64 14.76 0.54 -0.52
C SER A 64 13.58 -0.41 -0.28
N LEU A 65 12.39 0.12 0.00
CA LEU A 65 11.15 -0.65 0.20
C LEU A 65 10.41 -0.96 -1.11
N PHE A 66 10.75 -0.28 -2.21
CA PHE A 66 10.10 -0.41 -3.53
C PHE A 66 11.14 -0.82 -4.59
N LYS A 67 11.96 -1.83 -4.28
CA LYS A 67 12.93 -2.42 -5.21
C LYS A 67 12.27 -3.40 -6.17
#